data_AF-A0A2N3LFR4-F1
#
_entry.id   AF-A0A2N3LFR4-F1
#
_cell.length_a   1.000
_cell.length_b   1.000
_cell.length_c   1.000
_cell.angle_alpha   90.00
_cell.angle_beta   90.00
_cell.angle_gamma   90.00
#
_symmetry.space_group_name_H-M   'P 1'
#
loop_
_entity.id
_entity.type
_entity.pdbx_description
1 polymer ?
#
loop_
_entity_poly.entity_id
_entity_poly.type
_entity_poly.pdbx_seq_one_letter_code
_entity_poly.pdbx_strand_id
1 'polypeptide(L)'
;MSVPSNEMNQKRTLWQWISFITPYVYSTGIVLIIGWMLSAAIINGIDTVKHHSWKAFFLPTNSHADGESWVNTVAYAIIDSNLNNIIFRGIFLLIIWVLLFLMIPVAFTRLKRFKLFNFEFEVEDKEQAAIQTVEINGGKAKLMAYLTSDDAAGKLFDFLEGTVINYQEALMYFLDEIQAGYHQHFNASFSYIVHKDDNLPPQIEELADESRETGEAVLRNKTDNENLLKKNYLVYYFYFENHTFITVLSSYQHQFDIFDKYLIELLHNIINKNVENIEYMVALTSEDNEEDLA
;
A
#
# COMPACT_ATOMS: atom_id res chain seq x y z
N MET A 1 -22.15 -21.32 -17.05
CA MET A 1 -21.38 -20.08 -17.29
C MET A 1 -20.18 -20.11 -16.37
N SER A 2 -19.02 -20.45 -16.94
CA SER A 2 -17.76 -20.65 -16.22
C SER A 2 -17.08 -19.31 -15.96
N VAL A 3 -16.83 -19.02 -14.68
CA VAL A 3 -15.97 -17.92 -14.25
C VAL A 3 -14.53 -18.24 -14.68
N PRO A 4 -13.84 -17.38 -15.46
CA PRO A 4 -12.43 -17.57 -15.69
C PRO A 4 -11.67 -17.05 -14.46
N SER A 5 -11.19 -17.97 -13.63
CA SER A 5 -10.18 -17.70 -12.61
C SER A 5 -8.87 -17.37 -13.32
N ASN A 6 -8.65 -16.09 -13.60
CA ASN A 6 -7.34 -15.58 -14.00
C ASN A 6 -6.47 -15.51 -12.74
N GLU A 7 -5.93 -16.67 -12.32
CA GLU A 7 -4.82 -16.68 -11.36
C GLU A 7 -3.62 -16.04 -12.06
N MET A 8 -3.48 -14.74 -11.80
CA MET A 8 -2.29 -13.98 -12.13
C MET A 8 -1.08 -14.71 -11.55
N ASN A 9 -0.20 -15.18 -12.42
CA ASN A 9 1.18 -15.52 -12.07
C ASN A 9 1.89 -14.22 -11.62
N GLN A 10 1.57 -13.76 -10.40
CA GLN A 10 2.41 -12.82 -9.69
C GLN A 10 3.75 -13.53 -9.50
N LYS A 11 4.77 -13.12 -10.25
CA LYS A 11 6.16 -13.53 -10.00
C LYS A 11 6.48 -13.13 -8.58
N ARG A 12 6.37 -14.10 -7.65
CA ARG A 12 6.69 -13.87 -6.25
C ARG A 12 8.12 -13.37 -6.18
N THR A 13 8.31 -12.20 -5.58
CA THR A 13 9.65 -11.64 -5.41
C THR A 13 10.50 -12.65 -4.61
N LEU A 14 11.81 -12.69 -4.85
CA LEU A 14 12.71 -13.61 -4.11
C LEU A 14 12.55 -13.45 -2.59
N TRP A 15 12.21 -12.25 -2.13
CA TRP A 15 11.85 -11.97 -0.74
C TRP A 15 10.63 -12.70 -0.24
N GLN A 16 9.56 -12.77 -1.04
CA GLN A 16 8.38 -13.55 -0.70
C GLN A 16 8.70 -15.05 -0.62
N TRP A 17 9.59 -15.53 -1.49
CA TRP A 17 10.11 -16.90 -1.43
C TRP A 17 10.93 -17.16 -0.17
N ILE A 18 11.86 -16.27 0.18
CA ILE A 18 12.68 -16.41 1.39
C ILE A 18 11.80 -16.35 2.64
N SER A 19 10.87 -15.40 2.75
CA SER A 19 9.95 -15.30 3.88
C SER A 19 9.04 -16.52 4.00
N PHE A 20 8.65 -17.10 2.86
CA PHE A 20 7.84 -18.32 2.82
C PHE A 20 8.65 -19.56 3.26
N ILE A 21 9.91 -19.68 2.84
CA ILE A 21 10.76 -20.85 3.13
C ILE A 21 11.31 -20.83 4.57
N THR A 22 11.61 -19.65 5.12
CA THR A 22 12.22 -19.47 6.44
C THR A 22 11.53 -20.25 7.58
N PRO A 23 10.19 -20.20 7.75
CA PRO A 23 9.51 -20.97 8.81
C PRO A 23 9.66 -22.50 8.64
N TYR A 24 9.71 -22.99 7.40
CA TYR A 24 9.90 -24.42 7.12
C TYR A 24 11.32 -24.87 7.45
N VAL A 25 12.34 -24.09 7.09
CA VAL A 25 13.75 -24.41 7.42
C VAL A 25 13.96 -24.33 8.94
N TYR A 26 13.39 -23.33 9.59
CA TYR A 26 13.45 -23.15 11.04
C TYR A 26 12.87 -24.36 11.78
N SER A 27 11.62 -24.73 11.45
CA SER A 27 10.92 -25.87 12.08
C SER A 27 11.61 -27.20 11.79
N THR A 28 12.11 -27.41 10.56
CA THR A 28 12.87 -28.61 10.19
C THR A 28 14.13 -28.75 11.03
N GLY A 29 14.85 -27.65 11.28
CA GLY A 29 16.04 -27.69 12.14
C GLY A 29 15.73 -28.06 13.59
N ILE A 30 14.63 -27.54 14.15
CA ILE A 30 14.19 -27.93 15.51
C ILE A 30 13.86 -29.42 15.57
N VAL A 31 13.11 -29.92 14.58
CA VAL A 31 12.75 -31.35 14.50
C VAL A 31 14.00 -32.22 14.41
N LEU A 32 15.00 -31.82 13.61
CA LEU A 32 16.27 -32.54 13.50
C LEU A 32 17.06 -32.54 14.81
N ILE A 33 17.14 -31.41 15.52
CA ILE A 33 17.86 -31.32 16.80
C ILE A 33 17.18 -32.18 17.87
N ILE A 34 15.84 -32.12 17.98
CA ILE A 34 15.09 -32.96 18.91
C ILE A 34 15.21 -34.45 18.54
N GLY A 35 15.12 -34.78 17.25
CA GLY A 35 15.29 -36.14 16.76
C GLY A 35 16.68 -36.70 17.06
N TRP A 36 17.72 -35.87 16.92
CA TRP A 36 19.09 -36.22 17.32
C TRP A 36 19.21 -36.44 18.83
N MET A 37 18.63 -35.57 19.66
CA MET A 37 18.64 -35.73 21.12
C MET A 37 17.98 -37.05 21.56
N LEU A 38 16.83 -37.38 20.98
CA LEU A 38 16.12 -38.64 21.26
C LEU A 38 16.94 -39.85 20.83
N SER A 39 17.52 -39.81 19.63
CA SER A 39 18.36 -40.90 19.11
C SER A 39 19.61 -41.10 19.96
N ALA A 40 20.28 -40.02 20.35
CA ALA A 40 21.45 -40.06 21.22
C ALA A 40 21.11 -40.58 22.62
N ALA A 41 19.95 -40.20 23.17
CA ALA A 41 19.49 -40.69 24.47
C ALA A 41 19.20 -42.20 24.44
N ILE A 42 18.57 -42.69 23.36
CA ILE A 42 18.29 -44.13 23.18
C ILE A 42 19.59 -44.92 23.02
N ILE A 43 20.51 -44.47 22.15
CA ILE A 43 21.77 -45.18 21.89
C ILE A 43 22.63 -45.23 23.17
N ASN A 44 22.85 -44.09 23.83
CA ASN A 44 23.62 -44.05 25.06
C ASN A 44 22.90 -44.77 26.21
N GLY A 45 21.57 -44.75 26.24
CA GLY A 45 20.78 -45.51 27.22
C GLY A 45 20.99 -47.01 27.06
N ILE A 46 20.90 -47.53 25.84
CA ILE A 46 21.14 -48.95 25.55
C ILE A 46 22.58 -49.35 25.89
N ASP A 47 23.56 -48.52 25.53
CA ASP A 47 24.98 -48.79 25.79
C ASP A 47 25.30 -48.78 27.29
N THR A 48 24.81 -47.77 28.01
CA THR A 48 25.01 -47.63 29.47
C THR A 48 24.33 -48.76 30.25
N VAL A 49 23.16 -49.22 29.80
CA VAL A 49 22.45 -50.36 30.42
C VAL A 49 23.17 -51.68 30.16
N LYS A 50 23.75 -51.87 28.97
CA LYS A 50 24.52 -53.06 28.63
C LYS A 50 25.83 -53.17 29.41
N HIS A 51 26.52 -52.05 29.64
CA HIS A 51 27.85 -52.05 30.23
C HIS A 51 27.88 -51.75 31.74
N HIS A 52 26.85 -51.10 32.29
CA HIS A 52 26.81 -50.71 33.70
C HIS A 52 25.47 -51.06 34.36
N SER A 53 24.52 -50.12 34.37
CA SER A 53 23.24 -50.21 35.09
C SER A 53 22.32 -49.08 34.63
N TRP A 54 21.00 -49.29 34.66
CA TRP A 54 20.00 -48.25 34.38
C TRP A 54 20.20 -47.00 35.24
N LYS A 55 20.70 -47.14 36.48
CA LYS A 55 20.97 -46.01 37.39
C LYS A 55 22.14 -45.14 36.93
N ALA A 56 23.15 -45.73 36.28
CA ALA A 56 24.33 -45.00 35.79
C ALA A 56 24.02 -44.09 34.59
N PHE A 57 22.85 -44.25 33.97
CA PHE A 57 22.38 -43.36 32.90
C PHE A 57 21.83 -42.03 33.42
N PHE A 58 21.22 -42.05 34.62
CA PHE A 58 20.61 -40.86 35.24
C PHE A 58 21.52 -40.20 36.28
N LEU A 59 22.37 -40.98 36.94
CA LEU A 59 23.21 -40.53 38.05
C LEU A 59 24.67 -40.33 37.59
N PRO A 60 25.40 -39.37 38.20
CA PRO A 60 26.83 -39.22 37.98
C PRO A 60 27.56 -40.51 38.35
N THR A 61 28.54 -40.89 37.54
CA THR A 61 29.30 -42.15 37.73
C THR A 61 30.58 -41.93 38.52
N ASN A 62 31.02 -40.68 38.68
CA ASN A 62 32.20 -40.31 39.44
C ASN A 62 31.80 -39.60 40.75
N SER A 63 32.11 -40.23 41.88
CA SER A 63 32.05 -39.57 43.19
C SER A 63 33.36 -38.81 43.44
N HIS A 64 33.39 -37.51 43.16
CA HIS A 64 34.50 -36.67 43.62
C HIS A 64 34.36 -36.43 45.13
N ALA A 65 35.32 -36.95 45.90
CA ALA A 65 35.45 -36.71 47.32
C ALA A 65 36.39 -35.52 47.59
N ASP A 66 35.91 -34.65 48.48
CA ASP A 66 36.61 -33.66 49.31
C ASP A 66 37.25 -32.43 48.65
N GLY A 67 36.62 -31.26 48.88
CA GLY A 67 37.30 -29.97 48.91
C GLY A 67 36.64 -28.80 48.16
N GLU A 68 35.61 -29.04 47.34
CA GLU A 68 35.03 -27.99 46.50
C GLU A 68 33.72 -27.40 47.05
N SER A 69 33.47 -26.13 46.74
CA SER A 69 32.25 -25.39 47.09
C SER A 69 31.00 -26.22 46.74
N TRP A 70 29.98 -26.20 47.61
CA TRP A 70 28.71 -26.93 47.42
C TRP A 70 28.08 -26.70 46.03
N VAL A 71 28.33 -25.52 45.44
CA VAL A 71 27.92 -25.17 44.08
C VAL A 71 28.60 -26.06 43.03
N ASN A 72 29.90 -26.32 43.17
CA ASN A 72 30.66 -27.17 42.25
C ASN A 72 30.21 -28.62 42.36
N THR A 73 30.01 -29.13 43.58
CA THR A 73 29.56 -30.52 43.79
C THR A 73 28.19 -30.78 43.16
N VAL A 74 27.26 -29.83 43.28
CA VAL A 74 25.94 -29.93 42.63
C VAL A 74 26.04 -29.73 41.12
N ALA A 75 26.84 -28.77 40.65
CA ALA A 75 27.03 -28.53 39.22
C ALA A 75 27.66 -29.73 38.51
N TYR A 76 28.70 -30.34 39.10
CA TYR A 76 29.35 -31.52 38.53
C TYR A 76 28.45 -32.75 38.55
N ALA A 77 27.66 -32.97 39.63
CA ALA A 77 26.69 -34.06 39.66
C ALA A 77 25.62 -33.94 38.56
N ILE A 78 25.28 -32.70 38.18
CA ILE A 78 24.36 -32.42 37.07
C ILE A 78 25.07 -32.59 35.71
N ILE A 79 26.35 -32.24 35.58
CA ILE A 79 27.07 -32.27 34.28
C ILE A 79 27.61 -33.68 33.94
N ASP A 80 27.98 -34.49 34.93
CA ASP A 80 28.62 -35.80 34.76
C ASP A 80 27.64 -36.92 34.36
N SER A 81 26.33 -36.65 34.39
CA SER A 81 25.31 -37.57 33.89
C SER A 81 25.28 -37.58 32.35
N ASN A 82 25.34 -38.78 31.75
CA ASN A 82 25.29 -38.97 30.30
C ASN A 82 24.03 -38.35 29.68
N LEU A 83 22.87 -38.48 30.33
CA LEU A 83 21.62 -37.89 29.88
C LEU A 83 21.67 -36.36 29.93
N ASN A 84 22.19 -35.79 31.01
CA ASN A 84 22.28 -34.34 31.14
C ASN A 84 23.22 -33.73 30.10
N ASN A 85 24.35 -34.37 29.79
CA ASN A 85 25.27 -33.91 28.75
C ASN A 85 24.58 -33.86 27.36
N ILE A 86 23.74 -34.85 27.03
CA ILE A 86 22.93 -34.84 25.80
C ILE A 86 21.92 -33.69 25.82
N ILE A 87 21.24 -33.49 26.96
CA ILE A 87 20.25 -32.41 27.12
C ILE A 87 20.92 -31.04 26.97
N PHE A 88 22.04 -30.78 27.65
CA PHE A 88 22.75 -29.51 27.58
C PHE A 88 23.30 -29.21 26.18
N ARG A 89 23.88 -30.21 25.49
CA ARG A 89 24.31 -30.04 24.09
C ARG A 89 23.12 -29.74 23.16
N GLY A 90 21.99 -30.41 23.36
CA GLY A 90 20.77 -30.18 22.60
C GLY A 90 20.19 -28.79 22.83
N ILE A 91 20.07 -28.35 24.08
CA ILE A 91 19.64 -26.99 24.44
C ILE A 91 20.59 -25.95 23.85
N PHE A 92 21.90 -26.17 23.92
CA PHE A 92 22.89 -25.27 23.34
C PHE A 92 22.73 -25.14 21.81
N LEU A 93 22.55 -26.26 21.11
CA LEU A 93 22.26 -26.26 19.67
C LEU A 93 20.95 -25.55 19.34
N LEU A 94 19.90 -25.74 20.15
CA LEU A 94 18.63 -25.00 19.99
C LEU A 94 18.81 -23.50 20.19
N ILE A 95 19.57 -23.08 21.19
CA ILE A 95 19.86 -21.65 21.43
C ILE A 95 20.59 -21.04 20.25
N ILE A 96 21.64 -21.71 19.73
CA ILE A 96 22.35 -21.25 18.54
C ILE A 96 21.40 -21.17 17.34
N TRP A 97 20.56 -22.19 17.15
CA TRP A 97 19.61 -22.25 16.03
C TRP A 97 18.60 -21.10 16.08
N VAL A 98 18.04 -20.83 17.26
CA VAL A 98 17.13 -19.70 17.48
C VAL A 98 17.83 -18.37 17.26
N LEU A 99 19.04 -18.19 17.79
CA LEU A 99 19.82 -16.96 17.62
C LEU A 99 20.17 -16.69 16.15
N LEU A 100 20.51 -17.73 15.39
CA LEU A 100 20.80 -17.63 13.96
C LEU A 100 19.57 -17.11 13.19
N PHE A 101 18.37 -17.65 13.47
CA PHE A 101 17.14 -17.20 12.84
C PHE A 101 16.64 -15.83 13.33
N LEU A 102 17.11 -15.35 14.47
CA LEU A 102 16.83 -14.00 14.95
C LEU A 102 17.77 -12.97 14.30
N MET A 103 19.02 -13.34 14.08
CA MET A 103 20.03 -12.50 13.40
C MET A 103 19.74 -12.30 11.91
N ILE A 104 19.31 -13.35 11.21
CA ILE A 104 19.09 -13.32 9.75
C ILE A 104 18.12 -12.20 9.34
N PRO A 105 16.87 -12.12 9.85
CA PRO A 105 15.94 -11.05 9.49
C PRO A 105 16.50 -9.65 9.76
N VAL A 106 17.19 -9.47 10.90
CA VAL A 106 17.76 -8.17 11.31
C VAL A 106 18.93 -7.74 10.41
N ALA A 107 19.76 -8.68 9.97
CA ALA A 107 20.83 -8.40 9.02
C ALA A 107 20.27 -8.02 7.65
N PHE A 108 19.18 -8.68 7.24
CA PHE A 108 18.53 -8.48 5.96
C PHE A 108 17.70 -7.19 5.88
N THR A 109 17.06 -6.74 6.96
CA THR A 109 16.37 -5.43 6.99
C THR A 109 17.31 -4.24 6.87
N ARG A 110 18.61 -4.41 7.15
CA ARG A 110 19.62 -3.35 7.02
C ARG A 110 20.31 -3.31 5.66
N LEU A 111 20.10 -4.31 4.81
CA LEU A 111 20.73 -4.40 3.49
C LEU A 111 19.93 -3.63 2.45
N LYS A 112 20.37 -2.39 2.15
CA LYS A 112 19.78 -1.55 1.10
C LYS A 112 20.00 -2.10 -0.32
N ARG A 113 21.09 -2.84 -0.53
CA ARG A 113 21.44 -3.47 -1.81
C ARG A 113 22.08 -4.82 -1.53
N PHE A 114 21.58 -5.86 -2.18
CA PHE A 114 22.21 -7.18 -2.14
C PHE A 114 22.73 -7.51 -3.54
N LYS A 115 24.06 -7.60 -3.67
CA LYS A 115 24.72 -7.96 -4.91
C LYS A 115 25.24 -9.39 -4.80
N LEU A 116 24.61 -10.31 -5.50
CA LEU A 116 25.06 -11.69 -5.63
C LEU A 116 25.35 -11.94 -7.13
N PHE A 117 26.63 -12.01 -7.48
CA PHE A 117 27.10 -12.09 -8.87
C PHE A 117 26.67 -10.87 -9.72
N ASN A 118 26.12 -11.10 -10.93
CA ASN A 118 25.65 -10.06 -11.86
C ASN A 118 24.19 -9.63 -11.61
N PHE A 119 23.55 -10.16 -10.56
CA PHE A 119 22.21 -9.73 -10.17
C PHE A 119 22.32 -8.69 -9.06
N GLU A 120 21.91 -7.46 -9.36
CA GLU A 120 21.72 -6.39 -8.38
C GLU A 120 20.23 -6.38 -8.01
N PHE A 121 19.93 -6.65 -6.74
CA PHE A 121 18.58 -6.59 -6.22
C PHE A 121 18.45 -5.34 -5.35
N GLU A 122 17.59 -4.42 -5.79
CA GLU A 122 17.11 -3.33 -4.94
C GLU A 122 15.99 -3.89 -4.06
N VAL A 123 16.23 -3.86 -2.75
CA VAL A 123 15.20 -4.20 -1.76
C VAL A 123 14.33 -2.96 -1.66
N GLU A 124 13.26 -2.90 -2.45
CA GLU A 124 12.35 -1.76 -2.46
C GLU A 124 11.67 -1.63 -1.09
N ASP A 125 11.90 -0.50 -0.43
CA ASP A 125 11.41 -0.21 0.92
C ASP A 125 9.88 -0.17 0.89
N LYS A 126 9.24 -1.19 1.48
CA LYS A 126 7.78 -1.22 1.69
C LYS A 126 7.27 0.03 2.41
N GLU A 127 8.11 0.66 3.23
CA GLU A 127 7.82 1.92 3.90
C GLU A 127 7.83 3.11 2.94
N GLN A 128 8.72 3.14 1.95
CA GLN A 128 8.82 4.26 1.01
C GLN A 128 7.67 4.27 0.00
N ALA A 129 7.20 3.10 -0.45
CA ALA A 129 6.00 2.99 -1.28
C ALA A 129 4.72 3.38 -0.52
N ALA A 130 4.63 3.04 0.77
CA ALA A 130 3.53 3.45 1.62
C ALA A 130 3.54 4.97 1.90
N ILE A 131 4.73 5.55 2.16
CA ILE A 131 4.89 6.99 2.35
C ILE A 131 4.52 7.76 1.08
N GLN A 132 4.98 7.31 -0.10
CA GLN A 132 4.60 7.92 -1.38
C GLN A 132 3.10 7.86 -1.62
N THR A 133 2.44 6.75 -1.28
CA THR A 133 0.98 6.62 -1.40
C THR A 133 0.25 7.60 -0.46
N VAL A 134 0.74 7.77 0.77
CA VAL A 134 0.19 8.74 1.74
C VAL A 134 0.43 10.18 1.28
N GLU A 135 1.59 10.49 0.73
CA GLU A 135 1.94 11.82 0.22
C GLU A 135 1.10 12.18 -1.00
N ILE A 136 0.92 11.25 -1.95
CA ILE A 136 0.07 11.45 -3.13
C ILE A 136 -1.40 11.67 -2.70
N ASN A 137 -1.93 10.81 -1.84
CA ASN A 137 -3.32 10.96 -1.37
C ASN A 137 -3.51 12.22 -0.51
N GLY A 138 -2.50 12.59 0.28
CA GLY A 138 -2.49 13.85 1.05
C GLY A 138 -2.50 15.08 0.15
N GLY A 139 -1.77 15.05 -0.97
CA GLY A 139 -1.81 16.13 -1.96
C GLY A 139 -3.18 16.22 -2.66
N LYS A 140 -3.79 15.10 -3.04
CA LYS A 140 -5.14 15.09 -3.64
C LYS A 140 -6.17 15.65 -2.65
N ALA A 141 -6.08 15.27 -1.37
CA ALA A 141 -6.91 15.84 -0.30
C ALA A 141 -6.70 17.34 -0.12
N LYS A 142 -5.47 17.84 -0.29
CA LYS A 142 -5.18 19.29 -0.28
C LYS A 142 -5.85 20.03 -1.44
N LEU A 143 -5.88 19.43 -2.64
CA LEU A 143 -6.61 19.98 -3.77
C LEU A 143 -8.12 20.02 -3.50
N MET A 144 -8.69 18.94 -2.96
CA MET A 144 -10.09 18.92 -2.54
C MET A 144 -10.39 20.02 -1.50
N ALA A 145 -9.52 20.18 -0.50
CA ALA A 145 -9.66 21.21 0.52
C ALA A 145 -9.58 22.63 -0.07
N TYR A 146 -8.69 22.85 -1.03
CA TYR A 146 -8.60 24.13 -1.76
C TYR A 146 -9.88 24.41 -2.54
N LEU A 147 -10.41 23.46 -3.31
CA LEU A 147 -11.67 23.66 -4.04
C LEU A 147 -12.82 24.02 -3.11
N THR A 148 -12.88 23.44 -1.91
CA THR A 148 -13.91 23.77 -0.90
C THR A 148 -13.67 25.07 -0.12
N SER A 149 -12.55 25.76 -0.36
CA SER A 149 -12.18 26.95 0.41
C SER A 149 -12.90 28.21 -0.06
N ASP A 150 -12.99 29.19 0.84
CA ASP A 150 -13.52 30.52 0.52
C ASP A 150 -12.68 31.23 -0.56
N ASP A 151 -11.38 30.93 -0.66
CA ASP A 151 -10.50 31.48 -1.70
C ASP A 151 -10.93 31.01 -3.11
N ALA A 152 -11.24 29.72 -3.25
CA ALA A 152 -11.74 29.17 -4.51
C ALA A 152 -13.15 29.69 -4.82
N ALA A 153 -14.01 29.81 -3.81
CA ALA A 153 -15.33 30.45 -3.98
C ALA A 153 -15.20 31.91 -4.42
N GLY A 154 -14.29 32.67 -3.81
CA GLY A 154 -13.99 34.05 -4.17
C GLY A 154 -13.46 34.20 -5.60
N LYS A 155 -12.74 33.18 -6.10
CA LYS A 155 -12.24 33.18 -7.48
C LYS A 155 -13.36 33.13 -8.53
N LEU A 156 -14.54 32.61 -8.18
CA LEU A 156 -15.67 32.53 -9.11
C LEU A 156 -16.22 33.91 -9.52
N PHE A 157 -16.02 34.94 -8.69
CA PHE A 157 -16.39 36.32 -9.04
C PHE A 157 -15.64 36.85 -10.26
N ASP A 158 -14.44 36.32 -10.56
CA ASP A 158 -13.66 36.73 -11.73
C ASP A 158 -14.32 36.29 -13.06
N PHE A 159 -15.28 35.35 -13.00
CA PHE A 159 -16.02 34.83 -14.14
C PHE A 159 -17.47 35.35 -14.21
N LEU A 160 -17.79 36.38 -13.41
CA LEU A 160 -19.10 37.01 -13.41
C LEU A 160 -19.25 37.94 -14.63
N GLU A 161 -20.17 37.63 -15.52
CA GLU A 161 -20.55 38.44 -16.68
C GLU A 161 -21.91 39.10 -16.42
N GLY A 162 -21.89 40.28 -15.80
CA GLY A 162 -23.11 40.97 -15.37
C GLY A 162 -23.68 40.32 -14.11
N THR A 163 -24.74 39.53 -14.26
CA THR A 163 -25.43 38.83 -13.13
C THR A 163 -25.27 37.32 -13.17
N VAL A 164 -24.60 36.78 -14.20
CA VAL A 164 -24.48 35.33 -14.45
C VAL A 164 -23.01 34.96 -14.52
N ILE A 165 -22.62 33.83 -13.94
CA ILE A 165 -21.25 33.32 -14.01
C ILE A 165 -21.10 32.42 -15.23
N ASN A 166 -20.03 32.62 -15.98
CA ASN A 166 -19.64 31.72 -17.06
C ASN A 166 -19.09 30.40 -16.50
N TYR A 167 -20.00 29.45 -16.28
CA TYR A 167 -19.67 28.14 -15.69
C TYR A 167 -18.56 27.40 -16.44
N GLN A 168 -18.54 27.46 -17.77
CA GLN A 168 -17.53 26.77 -18.58
C GLN A 168 -16.14 27.32 -18.30
N GLU A 169 -15.98 28.64 -18.29
CA GLU A 169 -14.68 29.28 -18.04
C GLU A 169 -14.19 29.01 -16.62
N ALA A 170 -15.09 29.08 -15.64
CA ALA A 170 -14.80 28.70 -14.27
C ALA A 170 -14.34 27.24 -14.16
N LEU A 171 -15.06 26.31 -14.80
CA LEU A 171 -14.70 24.90 -14.81
C LEU A 171 -13.33 24.65 -15.45
N MET A 172 -13.06 25.27 -16.60
CA MET A 172 -11.77 25.15 -17.27
C MET A 172 -10.62 25.70 -16.41
N TYR A 173 -10.83 26.86 -15.77
CA TYR A 173 -9.84 27.43 -14.85
C TYR A 173 -9.46 26.47 -13.72
N PHE A 174 -10.45 25.88 -13.04
CA PHE A 174 -10.16 24.95 -11.96
C PHE A 174 -9.59 23.61 -12.47
N LEU A 175 -9.95 23.16 -13.67
CA LEU A 175 -9.33 21.99 -14.29
C LEU A 175 -7.85 22.25 -14.63
N ASP A 176 -7.49 23.46 -15.05
CA ASP A 176 -6.10 23.88 -15.23
C ASP A 176 -5.33 23.86 -13.89
N GLU A 177 -5.93 24.39 -12.82
CA GLU A 177 -5.34 24.36 -11.47
C GLU A 177 -5.13 22.93 -10.97
N ILE A 178 -6.11 22.04 -11.18
CA ILE A 178 -5.97 20.62 -10.84
C ILE A 178 -4.86 19.97 -11.68
N GLN A 179 -4.80 20.23 -12.99
CA GLN A 179 -3.76 19.69 -13.86
C GLN A 179 -2.36 20.15 -13.41
N ALA A 180 -2.20 21.44 -13.09
CA ALA A 180 -0.96 22.00 -12.57
C ALA A 180 -0.58 21.38 -11.22
N GLY A 181 -1.55 21.24 -10.31
CA GLY A 181 -1.38 20.59 -9.01
C GLY A 181 -0.91 19.14 -9.14
N TYR A 182 -1.46 18.38 -10.09
CA TYR A 182 -1.05 17.00 -10.34
C TYR A 182 0.37 16.89 -10.88
N HIS A 183 0.74 17.79 -11.79
CA HIS A 183 2.09 17.83 -12.34
C HIS A 183 3.11 18.18 -11.25
N GLN A 184 2.81 19.19 -10.42
CA GLN A 184 3.72 19.68 -9.38
C GLN A 184 3.90 18.70 -8.21
N HIS A 185 2.81 18.10 -7.73
CA HIS A 185 2.83 17.30 -6.50
C HIS A 185 3.00 15.79 -6.73
N PHE A 186 2.57 15.27 -7.88
CA PHE A 186 2.58 13.82 -8.14
C PHE A 186 3.44 13.43 -9.33
N ASN A 187 4.08 14.41 -10.01
CA ASN A 187 4.74 14.21 -11.31
C ASN A 187 3.82 13.46 -12.30
N ALA A 188 2.51 13.71 -12.19
CA ALA A 188 1.48 13.08 -12.99
C ALA A 188 0.94 14.11 -13.97
N SER A 189 0.88 13.73 -15.25
CA SER A 189 0.34 14.58 -16.30
C SER A 189 -0.85 13.90 -16.95
N PHE A 190 -1.93 14.66 -17.11
CA PHE A 190 -3.10 14.28 -17.89
C PHE A 190 -3.52 15.47 -18.75
N SER A 191 -4.31 15.21 -19.79
CA SER A 191 -4.96 16.24 -20.59
C SER A 191 -6.46 16.17 -20.33
N TYR A 192 -7.14 17.30 -20.30
CA TYR A 192 -8.58 17.35 -20.15
C TYR A 192 -9.26 18.04 -21.34
N ILE A 193 -10.51 17.68 -21.60
CA ILE A 193 -11.39 18.32 -22.58
C ILE A 193 -12.79 18.37 -21.97
N VAL A 194 -13.49 19.50 -22.13
CA VAL A 194 -14.90 19.66 -21.75
C VAL A 194 -15.75 19.75 -23.00
N HIS A 195 -16.68 18.81 -23.17
CA HIS A 195 -17.64 18.80 -24.28
C HIS A 195 -18.99 19.34 -23.82
N LYS A 196 -19.63 20.18 -24.63
CA LYS A 196 -21.02 20.65 -24.41
C LYS A 196 -22.08 19.81 -25.12
N ASP A 197 -21.66 19.12 -26.18
CA ASP A 197 -22.53 18.38 -27.06
C ASP A 197 -22.29 16.88 -26.92
N ASP A 198 -23.29 16.07 -27.25
CA ASP A 198 -23.23 14.61 -27.24
C ASP A 198 -22.35 14.01 -28.37
N ASN A 199 -21.71 14.85 -29.20
CA ASN A 199 -20.84 14.37 -30.28
C ASN A 199 -19.47 13.94 -29.75
N LEU A 200 -19.45 12.80 -29.08
CA LEU A 200 -18.26 12.21 -28.47
C LEU A 200 -17.65 11.13 -29.37
N PRO A 201 -16.32 10.94 -29.29
CA PRO A 201 -15.69 9.75 -29.86
C PRO A 201 -16.32 8.46 -29.26
N PRO A 202 -16.49 7.39 -30.04
CA PRO A 202 -17.16 6.16 -29.56
C PRO A 202 -16.53 5.53 -28.30
N GLN A 203 -15.25 5.78 -28.06
CA GLN A 203 -14.51 5.27 -26.89
C GLN A 203 -14.88 5.99 -25.58
N ILE A 204 -15.39 7.22 -25.69
CA ILE A 204 -15.78 8.11 -24.59
C ILE A 204 -17.30 8.08 -24.41
N GLU A 205 -18.05 7.96 -25.51
CA GLU A 205 -19.53 7.90 -25.52
C GLU A 205 -20.06 6.87 -24.52
N GLU A 206 -19.57 5.63 -24.57
CA GLU A 206 -19.95 4.57 -23.63
C GLU A 206 -19.70 4.95 -22.15
N LEU A 207 -18.60 5.66 -21.87
CA LEU A 207 -18.26 6.10 -20.51
C LEU A 207 -19.11 7.29 -20.06
N ALA A 208 -19.47 8.17 -21.00
CA ALA A 208 -20.33 9.30 -20.74
C ALA A 208 -21.78 8.85 -20.48
N ASP A 209 -22.27 7.85 -21.22
CA ASP A 209 -23.57 7.23 -20.98
C ASP A 209 -23.60 6.53 -19.62
N GLU A 210 -22.57 5.74 -19.28
CA GLU A 210 -22.46 5.13 -17.95
C GLU A 210 -22.42 6.19 -16.83
N SER A 211 -21.68 7.28 -17.03
CA SER A 211 -21.63 8.38 -16.06
C SER A 211 -22.99 9.08 -15.91
N ARG A 212 -23.73 9.25 -17.02
CA ARG A 212 -25.07 9.82 -17.04
C ARG A 212 -26.08 8.94 -16.30
N GLU A 213 -26.01 7.62 -16.49
CA GLU A 213 -26.91 6.66 -15.84
C GLU A 213 -26.64 6.52 -14.34
N THR A 214 -25.36 6.52 -13.94
CA THR A 214 -24.95 6.33 -12.55
C THR A 214 -24.96 7.63 -11.75
N GLY A 215 -24.81 8.78 -12.41
CA GLY A 215 -24.58 10.09 -11.78
C GLY A 215 -23.18 10.24 -11.19
N GLU A 216 -22.27 9.30 -11.45
CA GLU A 216 -20.93 9.26 -10.91
C GLU A 216 -19.88 9.34 -12.03
N ALA A 217 -18.66 9.76 -11.72
CA ALA A 217 -17.55 9.73 -12.66
C ALA A 217 -17.09 8.29 -12.91
N VAL A 218 -16.73 8.00 -14.16
CA VAL A 218 -16.41 6.65 -14.65
C VAL A 218 -14.95 6.58 -15.08
N LEU A 219 -14.29 5.48 -14.71
CA LEU A 219 -12.86 5.26 -14.92
C LEU A 219 -12.63 4.12 -15.91
N ARG A 220 -11.74 4.33 -16.89
CA ARG A 220 -11.25 3.28 -17.79
C ARG A 220 -9.73 3.34 -17.87
N ASN A 221 -9.07 2.54 -17.02
CA ASN A 221 -7.62 2.38 -17.06
C ASN A 221 -7.19 1.25 -18.01
N LYS A 222 -6.01 1.38 -18.60
CA LYS A 222 -5.38 0.33 -19.42
C LYS A 222 -5.04 -0.88 -18.56
N THR A 223 -5.31 -2.07 -19.10
CA THR A 223 -4.98 -3.35 -18.45
C THR A 223 -3.49 -3.65 -18.50
N ASP A 224 -2.79 -3.11 -19.51
CA ASP A 224 -1.36 -3.25 -19.73
C ASP A 224 -0.69 -1.88 -19.66
N ASN A 225 0.15 -1.69 -18.64
CA ASN A 225 0.83 -0.43 -18.40
C ASN A 225 1.94 -0.12 -19.40
N GLU A 226 2.47 -1.12 -20.10
CA GLU A 226 3.52 -0.93 -21.10
C GLU A 226 2.97 -0.47 -22.45
N ASN A 227 1.64 -0.53 -22.64
CA ASN A 227 1.01 -0.06 -23.87
C ASN A 227 1.00 1.49 -23.93
N LEU A 228 1.89 2.04 -24.75
CA LEU A 228 2.05 3.48 -24.96
C LEU A 228 0.99 4.10 -25.89
N LEU A 229 0.19 3.29 -26.59
CA LEU A 229 -0.79 3.77 -27.57
C LEU A 229 -2.18 3.93 -26.98
N LYS A 230 -2.44 3.35 -25.80
CA LYS A 230 -3.73 3.43 -25.10
C LYS A 230 -3.66 4.45 -23.97
N LYS A 231 -4.74 5.22 -23.83
CA LYS A 231 -4.93 6.16 -22.72
C LYS A 231 -5.78 5.53 -21.63
N ASN A 232 -5.51 5.95 -20.40
CA ASN A 232 -6.44 5.91 -19.29
C ASN A 232 -7.43 7.07 -19.44
N TYR A 233 -8.68 6.84 -19.06
CA TYR A 233 -9.74 7.84 -19.12
C TYR A 233 -10.46 7.96 -17.77
N LEU A 234 -10.84 9.19 -17.44
CA LEU A 234 -11.83 9.52 -16.42
C LEU A 234 -12.85 10.43 -17.09
N VAL A 235 -14.13 10.06 -17.03
CA VAL A 235 -15.22 10.80 -17.68
C VAL A 235 -16.28 11.12 -16.66
N TYR A 236 -16.76 12.37 -16.67
CA TYR A 236 -17.87 12.79 -15.83
C TYR A 236 -18.91 13.56 -16.62
N TYR A 237 -20.16 13.11 -16.52
CA TYR A 237 -21.34 13.76 -17.08
C TYR A 237 -21.96 14.67 -16.01
N PHE A 238 -22.15 15.95 -16.34
CA PHE A 238 -22.77 16.94 -15.46
C PHE A 238 -23.80 17.77 -16.21
N TYR A 239 -24.93 18.08 -15.56
CA TYR A 239 -26.01 18.88 -16.13
C TYR A 239 -26.21 20.15 -15.31
N PHE A 240 -26.08 21.31 -15.95
CA PHE A 240 -26.18 22.63 -15.32
C PHE A 240 -26.96 23.59 -16.23
N GLU A 241 -28.00 24.24 -15.69
CA GLU A 241 -28.81 25.25 -16.40
C GLU A 241 -29.17 24.91 -17.86
N ASN A 242 -29.72 23.72 -18.09
CA ASN A 242 -30.08 23.20 -19.42
C ASN A 242 -28.92 22.97 -20.39
N HIS A 243 -27.70 23.02 -19.90
CA HIS A 243 -26.50 22.66 -20.65
C HIS A 243 -25.88 21.39 -20.06
N THR A 244 -25.42 20.54 -20.96
CA THR A 244 -24.69 19.33 -20.62
C THR A 244 -23.20 19.63 -20.68
N PHE A 245 -22.45 19.14 -19.70
CA PHE A 245 -21.00 19.22 -19.64
C PHE A 245 -20.43 17.82 -19.45
N ILE A 246 -19.57 17.40 -20.38
CA ILE A 246 -18.89 16.11 -20.32
C ILE A 246 -17.40 16.38 -20.18
N THR A 247 -16.90 16.19 -18.97
CA THR A 247 -15.50 16.42 -18.62
C THR A 247 -14.73 15.12 -18.82
N VAL A 248 -13.75 15.14 -19.72
CA VAL A 248 -12.92 13.99 -20.09
C VAL A 248 -11.48 14.27 -19.70
N LEU A 249 -10.96 13.53 -18.73
CA LEU A 249 -9.54 13.48 -18.41
C LEU A 249 -8.92 12.26 -19.09
N SER A 250 -7.73 12.42 -19.66
CA SER A 250 -7.02 11.35 -20.33
C SER A 250 -5.51 11.39 -20.09
N SER A 251 -4.87 10.24 -19.89
CA SER A 251 -3.42 10.15 -19.72
C SER A 251 -2.85 8.87 -20.32
N TYR A 252 -1.68 8.93 -20.94
CA TYR A 252 -0.96 7.74 -21.41
C TYR A 252 -0.20 7.02 -20.29
N GLN A 253 0.11 7.72 -19.20
CA GLN A 253 1.00 7.25 -18.14
C GLN A 253 0.28 7.09 -16.81
N HIS A 254 -0.50 8.11 -16.41
CA HIS A 254 -1.16 8.14 -15.11
C HIS A 254 -2.44 7.29 -15.13
N GLN A 255 -2.57 6.38 -14.17
CA GLN A 255 -3.80 5.64 -13.92
C GLN A 255 -4.67 6.43 -12.95
N PHE A 256 -5.94 6.62 -13.31
CA PHE A 256 -6.88 7.33 -12.45
C PHE A 256 -7.44 6.41 -11.37
N ASP A 257 -7.58 6.91 -10.15
CA ASP A 257 -8.09 6.19 -8.99
C ASP A 257 -9.42 6.77 -8.49
N ILE A 258 -9.89 6.23 -7.36
CA ILE A 258 -11.14 6.66 -6.74
C ILE A 258 -11.07 8.10 -6.21
N PHE A 259 -9.90 8.60 -5.81
CA PHE A 259 -9.77 9.99 -5.37
C PHE A 259 -9.90 10.95 -6.54
N ASP A 260 -9.38 10.57 -7.71
CA ASP A 260 -9.56 11.37 -8.95
C ASP A 260 -11.03 11.48 -9.33
N LYS A 261 -11.75 10.36 -9.21
CA LYS A 261 -13.21 10.31 -9.41
C LYS A 261 -13.92 11.33 -8.51
N TYR A 262 -13.68 11.25 -7.20
CA TYR A 262 -14.30 12.17 -6.23
C TYR A 262 -13.86 13.62 -6.42
N LEU A 263 -12.62 13.88 -6.84
CA LEU A 263 -12.12 15.23 -7.05
C LEU A 263 -12.90 15.95 -8.17
N ILE A 264 -13.16 15.25 -9.28
CA ILE A 264 -13.89 15.82 -10.41
C ILE A 264 -15.37 15.99 -10.09
N GLU A 265 -15.99 15.02 -9.43
CA GLU A 265 -17.38 15.17 -8.94
C GLU A 265 -17.51 16.37 -7.98
N LEU A 266 -16.58 16.47 -7.03
CA LEU A 266 -16.54 17.56 -6.06
C LEU A 266 -16.39 18.92 -6.76
N LEU A 267 -15.50 19.01 -7.75
CA LEU A 267 -15.28 20.23 -8.51
C LEU A 267 -16.58 20.78 -9.11
N HIS A 268 -17.28 19.95 -9.89
CA HIS A 268 -18.52 20.35 -10.55
C HIS A 268 -19.59 20.78 -9.55
N ASN A 269 -19.74 20.04 -8.45
CA ASN A 269 -20.71 20.32 -7.40
C ASN A 269 -20.40 21.63 -6.65
N ILE A 270 -19.13 21.92 -6.38
CA ILE A 270 -18.73 23.16 -5.70
C ILE A 270 -18.95 24.36 -6.62
N ILE A 271 -18.54 24.27 -7.88
CA ILE A 271 -18.77 25.36 -8.84
C ILE A 271 -20.27 25.62 -8.93
N ASN A 272 -21.08 24.57 -9.14
CA ASN A 272 -22.54 24.70 -9.24
C ASN A 272 -23.12 25.42 -8.01
N LYS A 273 -22.83 24.92 -6.81
CA LYS A 273 -23.32 25.49 -5.55
C LYS A 273 -22.91 26.95 -5.38
N ASN A 274 -21.66 27.28 -5.70
CA ASN A 274 -21.16 28.64 -5.50
C ASN A 274 -21.66 29.60 -6.58
N VAL A 275 -21.86 29.14 -7.81
CA VAL A 275 -22.50 29.91 -8.88
C VAL A 275 -23.91 30.31 -8.47
N GLU A 276 -24.74 29.34 -8.06
CA GLU A 276 -26.10 29.59 -7.57
C GLU A 276 -26.11 30.64 -6.43
N ASN A 277 -25.18 30.53 -5.48
CA ASN A 277 -25.08 31.47 -4.35
C ASN A 277 -24.66 32.88 -4.79
N ILE A 278 -23.67 32.99 -5.68
CA ILE A 278 -23.16 34.30 -6.12
C ILE A 278 -24.20 35.01 -6.98
N GLU A 279 -24.82 34.31 -7.93
CA GLU A 279 -25.85 34.90 -8.79
C GLU A 279 -27.07 35.35 -7.98
N TYR A 280 -27.49 34.56 -6.99
CA TYR A 280 -28.54 34.97 -6.06
C TYR A 280 -28.17 36.22 -5.27
N MET A 281 -26.94 36.30 -4.75
CA MET A 281 -26.46 37.48 -4.02
C MET A 281 -26.42 38.72 -4.91
N VAL A 282 -25.93 38.57 -6.15
CA VAL A 282 -25.86 39.67 -7.12
C VAL A 282 -27.26 40.15 -7.47
N ALA A 283 -28.21 39.25 -7.74
CA ALA A 283 -29.59 39.58 -8.05
C ALA A 283 -30.26 40.43 -6.95
N LEU A 284 -30.13 40.03 -5.68
CA LEU A 284 -30.66 40.80 -4.55
C LEU A 284 -30.05 42.21 -4.48
N THR A 285 -28.73 42.32 -4.66
CA THR A 285 -28.05 43.62 -4.60
C THR A 285 -28.34 44.52 -5.80
N SER A 286 -28.71 43.95 -6.94
CA SER A 286 -29.13 44.73 -8.11
C SER A 286 -30.56 45.26 -7.98
N GLU A 287 -31.48 44.49 -7.38
CA GLU A 287 -32.86 44.91 -7.16
C GLU A 287 -32.95 46.07 -6.14
N ASP A 288 -32.17 46.01 -5.05
CA ASP A 288 -32.10 47.09 -4.06
C ASP A 288 -31.61 48.43 -4.65
N ASN A 289 -30.73 48.38 -5.67
CA ASN A 289 -30.23 49.59 -6.34
C ASN A 289 -31.24 50.22 -7.31
N GLU A 290 -32.20 49.45 -7.83
CA GLU A 290 -33.26 49.97 -8.71
C GLU A 290 -34.41 50.59 -7.90
N GLU A 291 -34.72 50.07 -6.70
CA GLU A 291 -35.72 50.67 -5.81
C GLU A 291 -35.27 52.02 -5.21
N ASP A 292 -33.96 52.22 -4.99
CA ASP A 292 -33.40 53.49 -4.50
C ASP A 292 -33.30 54.60 -5.57
N LEU A 293 -33.53 54.26 -6.86
CA LEU A 293 -33.49 55.21 -7.99
C LEU A 293 -34.88 55.55 -8.56
N ALA A 294 -35.96 55.00 -8.00
CA ALA A 294 -37.36 55.26 -8.38
C ALA A 294 -38.05 56.28 -7.44
#